data_AF-A0A498QJQ7-F1
#
_entry.id   AF-A0A498QJQ7-F1
#
_cell.length_a   1.000
_cell.length_b   1.000
_cell.length_c   1.000
_cell.angle_alpha   90.00
_cell.angle_beta   90.00
_cell.angle_gamma   90.00
#
_symmetry.space_group_name_H-M   'P 1'
#
loop_
_entity.id
_entity.type
_entity.pdbx_description
1 polymer ?
#
loop_
_entity_poly.entity_id
_entity_poly.type
_entity_poly.pdbx_seq_one_letter_code
_entity_poly.pdbx_strand_id
1 'polypeptide(L)'
;MRGEGFFFSIELVKDRATKQTFTGEERRSLLSRVSAALFEAGLYCRTDDRGDPVIQLAPPLISGQAEFDTIEATLRGVLGEVGR
;
A
#
# COMPACT_ATOMS: atom_id res chain seq x y z
N MET A 1 -4.17 4.08 -8.06
CA MET A 1 -3.23 3.10 -8.64
C MET A 1 -2.50 3.77 -9.79
N ARG A 2 -1.16 3.79 -9.76
CA ARG A 2 -0.30 4.27 -10.85
C ARG A 2 1.00 3.47 -10.86
N GLY A 3 1.71 3.42 -11.98
CA GLY A 3 2.96 2.68 -12.08
C GLY A 3 3.29 2.26 -13.51
N GLU A 4 4.51 1.76 -13.70
CA GLU A 4 4.99 1.20 -14.97
C GLU A 4 6.00 0.08 -14.69
N GLY A 5 5.95 -0.98 -15.49
CA GLY A 5 6.80 -2.16 -15.31
C GLY A 5 6.60 -2.81 -13.93
N PHE A 6 7.67 -2.87 -13.14
CA PHE A 6 7.69 -3.49 -11.81
C PHE A 6 7.64 -2.44 -10.68
N PHE A 7 7.20 -1.23 -10.97
CA PHE A 7 7.10 -0.15 -9.99
C PHE A 7 5.66 0.38 -9.91
N PHE A 8 5.02 0.15 -8.77
CA PHE A 8 3.61 0.50 -8.54
C PHE A 8 3.46 1.38 -7.30
N SER A 9 2.50 2.29 -7.36
CA SER A 9 2.06 3.11 -6.24
C SER A 9 0.55 3.00 -6.05
N ILE A 10 0.15 2.58 -4.86
CA ILE A 10 -1.23 2.47 -4.41
C ILE A 10 -1.50 3.66 -3.50
N GLU A 11 -2.29 4.61 -3.99
CA GLU A 11 -2.70 5.79 -3.23
C GLU A 11 -3.91 5.47 -2.35
N LEU A 12 -3.80 5.81 -1.07
CA LEU A 12 -4.84 5.63 -0.08
C LEU A 12 -5.66 6.92 0.03
N VAL A 13 -6.97 6.80 -0.10
CA VAL A 13 -7.91 7.92 0.05
C VAL A 13 -9.00 7.54 1.04
N LYS A 14 -9.58 8.54 1.72
CA LYS A 14 -10.75 8.35 2.58
C LYS A 14 -11.97 7.97 1.77
N ASP A 15 -12.15 8.65 0.64
CA ASP A 15 -13.30 8.48 -0.22
C ASP A 15 -12.85 8.37 -1.67
N ARG A 16 -13.28 7.29 -2.32
CA ARG A 16 -12.87 6.95 -3.69
C ARG A 16 -13.56 7.82 -4.74
N ALA A 17 -14.77 8.30 -4.47
CA ALA A 17 -15.55 9.08 -5.44
C ALA A 17 -15.03 10.52 -5.56
N THR A 18 -14.69 11.12 -4.42
CA THR A 18 -14.21 12.50 -4.29
C THR A 18 -12.69 12.61 -4.27
N LYS A 19 -11.98 11.49 -4.06
CA LYS A 19 -10.53 11.44 -3.80
C LYS A 19 -10.13 12.24 -2.56
N GLN A 20 -11.01 12.34 -1.57
CA GLN A 20 -10.70 13.01 -0.32
C GLN A 20 -9.48 12.36 0.34
N THR A 21 -8.45 13.15 0.60
CA THR A 21 -7.20 12.69 1.22
C THR A 21 -7.26 12.74 2.75
N PHE A 22 -6.28 12.10 3.37
CA PHE A 22 -6.07 12.13 4.82
C PHE A 22 -5.35 13.41 5.25
N THR A 23 -5.66 13.91 6.45
CA THR A 23 -4.89 14.98 7.09
C THR A 23 -3.48 14.48 7.44
N GLY A 24 -2.59 15.41 7.77
CA GLY A 24 -1.20 15.10 8.13
C GLY A 24 -1.05 14.16 9.33
N GLU A 25 -1.97 14.21 10.29
CA GLU A 25 -1.98 13.32 11.46
C GLU A 25 -2.55 11.93 11.10
N GLU A 26 -3.70 11.91 10.44
CA GLU A 26 -4.35 10.67 10.01
C GLU A 26 -3.45 9.85 9.10
N ARG A 27 -2.76 10.48 8.13
CA ARG A 27 -1.85 9.77 7.22
C ARG A 27 -0.68 9.13 7.97
N ARG A 28 -0.09 9.80 8.97
CA ARG A 28 1.02 9.24 9.76
C ARG A 28 0.57 8.02 10.56
N SER A 29 -0.58 8.15 11.23
CA SER A 29 -1.17 7.04 12.00
C SER A 29 -1.53 5.85 11.09
N LEU A 30 -2.20 6.12 9.96
CA LEU A 30 -2.59 5.11 8.99
C LEU A 30 -1.37 4.38 8.42
N LEU A 31 -0.38 5.12 7.90
CA LEU A 31 0.78 4.52 7.25
C LEU A 31 1.65 3.73 8.23
N SER A 32 1.75 4.17 9.50
CA SER A 32 2.43 3.38 10.53
C SER A 32 1.75 2.04 10.77
N ARG A 33 0.41 2.01 10.90
CA ARG A 33 -0.36 0.77 11.07
C ARG A 33 -0.30 -0.13 9.84
N VAL A 34 -0.44 0.44 8.65
CA VAL A 34 -0.37 -0.29 7.38
C VAL A 34 1.03 -0.88 7.19
N SER A 35 2.09 -0.11 7.42
CA SER A 35 3.47 -0.59 7.29
C SER A 35 3.77 -1.75 8.24
N ALA A 36 3.36 -1.63 9.51
CA ALA A 36 3.51 -2.70 10.48
C ALA A 36 2.72 -3.95 10.07
N ALA A 37 1.45 -3.81 9.70
CA ALA A 37 0.61 -4.94 9.31
C ALA A 37 1.10 -5.65 8.04
N LEU A 38 1.56 -4.91 7.03
CA LEU A 38 2.17 -5.49 5.82
C LEU A 38 3.45 -6.26 6.15
N PHE A 39 4.28 -5.71 7.04
CA PHE A 39 5.50 -6.38 7.49
C PHE A 39 5.22 -7.69 8.23
N GLU A 40 4.29 -7.69 9.18
CA GLU A 40 3.86 -8.90 9.91
C GLU A 40 3.22 -9.95 8.98
N ALA A 41 2.54 -9.50 7.93
CA ALA A 41 1.99 -10.37 6.89
C ALA A 41 3.03 -10.84 5.84
N GLY A 42 4.32 -10.56 6.06
CA GLY A 42 5.42 -11.03 5.22
C GLY A 42 5.71 -10.18 3.98
N LEU A 43 5.09 -9.00 3.84
CA LEU A 43 5.30 -8.09 2.72
C LEU A 43 6.10 -6.85 3.16
N TYR A 44 7.41 -6.90 2.95
CA TYR A 44 8.26 -5.72 3.12
C TYR A 44 8.13 -4.77 1.94
N CYS A 45 7.56 -3.59 2.18
CA CYS A 45 7.37 -2.56 1.17
C CYS A 45 7.42 -1.16 1.79
N ARG A 46 7.49 -0.12 0.96
CA ARG A 46 7.57 1.26 1.46
C ARG A 46 6.18 1.87 1.56
N THR A 47 5.83 2.41 2.72
CA THR A 47 4.79 3.42 2.86
C THR A 47 5.41 4.82 2.81
N ASP A 48 4.85 5.74 2.05
CA ASP A 48 5.39 7.11 1.88
C ASP A 48 4.34 8.16 2.26
N ASP A 49 4.77 9.20 2.97
CA ASP A 49 3.97 10.32 3.45
C ASP A 49 4.47 11.69 2.95
N ARG A 50 5.47 11.75 2.05
CA ARG A 50 6.03 13.00 1.50
C ARG A 50 5.08 13.75 0.54
N GLY A 51 3.89 13.21 0.32
CA GLY A 51 2.80 13.79 -0.48
C GLY A 51 1.49 13.07 -0.14
N ASP A 52 0.84 12.50 -1.16
CA ASP A 52 -0.29 11.59 -0.95
C ASP A 52 0.16 10.32 -0.21
N PRO A 53 -0.64 9.79 0.72
CA PRO A 53 -0.30 8.56 1.41
C PRO A 53 -0.34 7.39 0.43
N VAL A 54 0.81 6.76 0.21
CA VAL A 54 0.96 5.67 -0.76
C VAL A 54 1.66 4.46 -0.17
N ILE A 55 1.30 3.28 -0.69
CA ILE A 55 2.10 2.05 -0.62
C ILE A 55 2.84 1.91 -1.95
N GLN A 56 4.16 1.75 -1.90
CA GLN A 56 4.98 1.49 -3.08
C GLN A 56 5.44 0.05 -3.13
N LEU A 57 5.24 -0.55 -4.30
CA LEU A 57 5.70 -1.89 -4.64
C LEU A 57 6.78 -1.80 -5.70
N ALA A 58 7.91 -2.42 -5.41
CA ALA A 58 9.04 -2.55 -6.33
C ALA A 58 9.59 -3.98 -6.27
N PRO A 59 8.79 -5.01 -6.62
CA PRO A 59 9.26 -6.39 -6.61
C PRO A 59 10.49 -6.57 -7.51
N PRO A 60 11.37 -7.55 -7.22
CA PRO A 60 12.49 -7.87 -8.09
C PRO A 60 12.05 -8.15 -9.53
N LEU A 61 12.86 -7.82 -10.53
CA LEU A 61 12.52 -8.03 -11.94
C LEU A 61 12.38 -9.50 -12.35
N ILE A 62 12.82 -10.43 -11.49
CA ILE A 62 12.63 -11.87 -11.66
C ILE A 62 11.26 -12.37 -11.17
N SER A 63 10.46 -11.50 -10.54
CA SER A 63 9.17 -11.88 -9.95
C SER A 63 8.19 -12.32 -11.05
N GLY A 64 7.58 -13.47 -10.87
CA GLY A 64 6.56 -14.02 -11.73
C GLY A 64 5.16 -13.88 -11.14
N GLN A 65 4.21 -14.56 -11.76
CA GLN A 65 2.79 -14.48 -11.36
C GLN A 65 2.56 -14.87 -9.89
N ALA A 66 3.28 -15.88 -9.38
CA ALA A 66 3.11 -16.35 -8.01
C ALA A 66 3.50 -15.28 -6.96
N GLU A 67 4.58 -14.53 -7.21
CA GLU A 67 4.96 -13.41 -6.35
C GLU A 67 3.91 -12.29 -6.41
N PHE A 68 3.37 -11.99 -7.60
CA PHE A 68 2.32 -10.98 -7.75
C PHE A 68 1.02 -11.39 -7.05
N ASP A 69 0.61 -12.65 -7.14
CA ASP A 69 -0.57 -13.18 -6.44
C ASP A 69 -0.38 -13.08 -4.92
N THR A 70 0.83 -13.37 -4.43
CA THR A 70 1.17 -13.21 -3.00
C THR A 70 1.10 -11.75 -2.57
N ILE A 71 1.69 -10.84 -3.34
CA ILE A 71 1.66 -9.40 -3.07
C ILE A 71 0.20 -8.89 -3.03
N GLU A 72 -0.60 -9.27 -4.02
CA GLU A 72 -2.01 -8.87 -4.13
C GLU A 72 -2.85 -9.40 -2.96
N ALA A 73 -2.72 -10.69 -2.64
CA ALA A 73 -3.47 -11.31 -1.56
C ALA A 73 -3.12 -10.71 -0.19
N THR A 74 -1.82 -10.49 0.08
CA THR A 74 -1.36 -9.85 1.33
C THR A 74 -1.87 -8.41 1.43
N LEU A 75 -1.75 -7.62 0.36
CA LEU A 75 -2.28 -6.25 0.33
C LEU A 75 -3.79 -6.22 0.59
N ARG A 76 -4.54 -7.08 -0.08
CA ARG A 76 -5.99 -7.17 0.08
C ARG A 76 -6.38 -7.53 1.52
N GLY A 77 -5.70 -8.52 2.11
CA GLY A 77 -5.92 -8.92 3.50
C GLY A 77 -5.70 -7.77 4.46
N VAL A 78 -4.50 -7.17 4.42
CA VAL A 78 -4.14 -6.08 5.34
C VAL A 78 -5.02 -4.85 5.15
N LEU A 79 -5.29 -4.43 3.91
CA LEU A 79 -6.14 -3.25 3.67
C LEU A 79 -7.61 -3.51 4.06
N GLY A 80 -8.09 -4.75 3.94
CA GLY A 80 -9.42 -5.15 4.39
C GLY A 80 -9.58 -5.21 5.92
N GLU A 81 -8.48 -5.34 6.66
CA GLU A 81 -8.46 -5.32 8.13
C GLU A 81 -8.20 -3.92 8.68
N VAL A 82 -7.18 -3.22 8.15
CA VAL A 82 -6.78 -1.88 8.62
C VAL A 82 -7.76 -0.81 8.16
N GLY A 83 -8.43 -1.01 7.02
CA GLY A 83 -9.42 -0.07 6.47
C GLY A 83 -10.79 -0.11 7.13
N ARG A 84 -11.01 -0.98 8.13
CA ARG A 84 -12.19 -0.96 9.00
C ARG A 84 -11.98 0.01 10.17
#